data_AF-A0A1H9WC62-F1
#
_entry.id   AF-A0A1H9WC62-F1
#
_cell.length_a   1.000
_cell.length_b   1.000
_cell.length_c   1.000
_cell.angle_alpha   90.00
_cell.angle_beta   90.00
_cell.angle_gamma   90.00
#
_symmetry.space_group_name_H-M   'P 1'
#
loop_
_entity.id
_entity.type
_entity.pdbx_description
1 polymer ?
#
loop_
_entity_poly.entity_id
_entity_poly.type
_entity_poly.pdbx_seq_one_letter_code
_entity_poly.pdbx_strand_id
1 'polypeptide(L)'
;MPRTLTAIPADRLMTVVTGILGTEWTPPAAPEWPLVLTNETADRELTLYPERKNARLVFVLAPADTDDFGRRRYAKYTPDLTGHDTIDAWLAEGDLDAIADALALILERLVEQPLPERTAHHDPLGAERENLAKQAQELAAHATYFAAGLIWSQPVGDDAQRLATLAQGLAHTATRVDELRGHKNPRR
;
A
#
# COMPACT_ATOMS: atom_id res chain seq x y z
N MET A 1 11.15 37.06 5.31
CA MET A 1 11.09 35.65 5.74
C MET A 1 11.19 34.79 4.50
N PRO A 2 12.28 34.03 4.29
CA PRO A 2 12.35 33.11 3.17
C PRO A 2 11.30 32.01 3.39
N ARG A 3 10.46 31.75 2.39
CA ARG A 3 9.56 30.61 2.39
C ARG A 3 10.43 29.36 2.28
N THR A 4 10.59 28.64 3.38
CA THR A 4 11.18 27.29 3.36
C THR A 4 10.36 26.47 2.38
N LEU A 5 11.00 25.97 1.32
CA LEU A 5 10.42 24.94 0.46
C LEU A 5 10.12 23.75 1.37
N THR A 6 8.86 23.58 1.77
CA THR A 6 8.40 22.37 2.45
C THR A 6 8.62 21.22 1.47
N ALA A 7 9.65 20.41 1.72
CA ALA A 7 9.89 19.20 0.96
C ALA A 7 8.62 18.35 0.93
N ILE A 8 8.34 17.69 -0.19
CA ILE A 8 7.11 16.91 -0.36
C ILE A 8 7.15 15.79 0.68
N PRO A 9 6.04 15.47 1.38
CA PRO A 9 6.04 14.45 2.44
C PRO A 9 6.65 13.10 2.04
N ALA A 10 6.49 12.72 0.78
CA ALA A 10 7.11 11.53 0.18
C ALA A 10 8.65 11.63 0.13
N ASP A 11 9.20 12.77 -0.28
CA ASP A 11 10.66 13.04 -0.31
C ASP A 11 11.28 12.92 1.07
N ARG A 12 10.60 13.48 2.08
CA ARG A 12 11.07 13.48 3.47
C ARG A 12 11.18 12.05 4.00
N LEU A 13 10.11 11.26 3.84
CA LEU A 13 10.14 9.85 4.28
C LEU A 13 11.13 9.04 3.44
N MET A 14 11.19 9.25 2.13
CA MET A 14 12.13 8.57 1.25
C MET A 14 13.57 8.77 1.72
N THR A 15 13.94 10.00 2.08
CA THR A 15 15.29 10.34 2.56
C THR A 15 15.67 9.56 3.83
N VAL A 16 14.75 9.46 4.79
CA VAL A 16 14.98 8.71 6.04
C VAL A 16 15.10 7.21 5.75
N VAL A 17 14.20 6.67 4.93
CA VAL A 17 14.16 5.24 4.60
C VAL A 17 15.38 4.81 3.79
N THR A 18 15.85 5.59 2.82
CA THR A 18 17.09 5.28 2.08
C THR A 18 18.32 5.40 2.97
N GLY A 19 18.33 6.34 3.91
CA GLY A 19 19.38 6.44 4.94
C GLY A 19 19.48 5.19 5.82
N ILE A 20 18.35 4.57 6.14
CA ILE A 20 18.26 3.34 6.92
C ILE A 20 18.67 2.11 6.10
N LEU A 21 18.09 1.95 4.91
CA LEU A 21 18.26 0.75 4.09
C LEU A 21 19.63 0.66 3.39
N GLY A 22 20.32 1.79 3.24
CA GLY A 22 21.61 1.87 2.60
C GLY A 22 21.54 1.77 1.06
N THR A 23 22.69 1.54 0.44
CA THR A 23 22.88 1.64 -1.02
C THR A 23 22.42 0.42 -1.81
N GLU A 24 22.05 -0.67 -1.14
CA GLU A 24 21.56 -1.89 -1.80
C GLU A 24 20.12 -1.74 -2.32
N TRP A 25 19.40 -0.74 -1.82
CA TRP A 25 18.04 -0.42 -2.20
C TRP A 25 18.01 0.78 -3.14
N THR A 26 17.45 0.58 -4.32
CA THR A 26 17.30 1.62 -5.34
C THR A 26 15.98 2.35 -5.13
N PRO A 27 15.98 3.66 -4.86
CA PRO A 27 14.75 4.44 -4.73
C PRO A 27 14.08 4.68 -6.10
N PRO A 28 12.79 5.07 -6.12
CA PRO A 28 12.11 5.41 -7.36
C PRO A 28 12.68 6.71 -7.93
N ALA A 29 12.64 6.84 -9.27
CA ALA A 29 13.14 8.05 -9.95
C ALA A 29 12.38 9.32 -9.54
N ALA A 30 11.09 9.17 -9.20
CA ALA A 30 10.27 10.21 -8.61
C ALA A 30 9.60 9.64 -7.35
N PRO A 31 9.87 10.22 -6.16
CA PRO A 31 9.22 9.82 -4.91
C PRO A 31 7.75 10.27 -4.87
N GLU A 32 6.88 9.47 -5.46
CA GLU A 32 5.43 9.61 -5.35
C GLU A 32 4.84 8.44 -4.55
N TRP A 33 3.66 8.64 -3.95
CA TRP A 33 3.00 7.54 -3.25
C TRP A 33 2.35 6.55 -4.24
N PRO A 34 2.47 5.23 -4.01
CA PRO A 34 3.29 4.59 -2.98
C PRO A 34 4.78 4.63 -3.33
N LEU A 35 5.64 4.80 -2.33
CA LEU A 35 7.10 4.81 -2.50
C LEU A 35 7.57 3.37 -2.72
N VAL A 36 8.27 3.10 -3.82
CA VAL A 36 8.74 1.75 -4.15
C VAL A 36 10.26 1.74 -4.26
N LEU A 37 10.91 0.96 -3.41
CA LEU A 37 12.34 0.70 -3.47
C LEU A 37 12.60 -0.74 -3.91
N THR A 38 13.59 -0.94 -4.78
CA THR A 38 13.95 -2.27 -5.29
C THR A 38 15.35 -2.68 -4.86
N ASN A 39 15.52 -3.96 -4.53
CA ASN A 39 16.82 -4.59 -4.34
C ASN A 39 16.92 -5.74 -5.34
N GLU A 40 17.53 -5.47 -6.49
CA GLU A 40 17.66 -6.43 -7.59
C GLU A 40 18.48 -7.66 -7.19
N THR A 41 19.55 -7.48 -6.42
CA THR A 41 20.43 -8.56 -5.97
C THR A 41 19.68 -9.57 -5.10
N ALA A 42 18.78 -9.09 -4.27
CA ALA A 42 17.98 -9.94 -3.38
C ALA A 42 16.65 -10.40 -4.01
N ASP A 43 16.32 -9.95 -5.24
CA ASP A 43 15.00 -10.08 -5.86
C ASP A 43 13.86 -9.61 -4.93
N ARG A 44 13.95 -8.35 -4.45
CA ARG A 44 12.98 -7.78 -3.52
C ARG A 44 12.50 -6.39 -3.93
N GLU A 45 11.26 -6.12 -3.55
CA GLU A 45 10.63 -4.82 -3.59
C GLU A 45 10.10 -4.46 -2.20
N LEU A 46 10.34 -3.22 -1.78
CA LEU A 46 9.78 -2.63 -0.59
C LEU A 46 8.88 -1.46 -1.00
N THR A 47 7.58 -1.64 -0.79
CA THR A 47 6.56 -0.62 -1.03
C THR A 47 6.15 0.03 0.29
N LEU A 48 6.11 1.37 0.34
CA LEU A 48 5.74 2.15 1.51
C LEU A 48 4.62 3.15 1.19
N TYR A 49 3.66 3.28 2.09
CA TYR A 49 2.60 4.29 1.95
C TYR A 49 1.93 4.65 3.28
N PRO A 50 1.37 5.87 3.40
CA PRO A 50 0.50 6.23 4.50
C PRO A 50 -0.89 5.60 4.33
N GLU A 51 -1.30 4.80 5.30
CA GLU A 51 -2.66 4.29 5.40
C GLU A 51 -3.52 5.26 6.21
N ARG A 52 -4.12 6.23 5.51
CA ARG A 52 -4.89 7.35 6.07
C ARG A 52 -5.99 6.91 7.05
N LYS A 53 -6.69 5.82 6.75
CA LYS A 53 -7.83 5.33 7.55
C LYS A 53 -7.46 4.98 8.98
N ASN A 54 -6.26 4.42 9.21
CA ASN A 54 -5.78 4.06 10.53
C ASN A 54 -4.59 4.92 10.99
N ALA A 55 -4.32 6.01 10.26
CA ALA A 55 -3.24 6.94 10.49
C ALA A 55 -1.89 6.27 10.84
N ARG A 56 -1.47 5.33 9.97
CA ARG A 56 -0.20 4.60 10.13
C ARG A 56 0.58 4.53 8.82
N LEU A 57 1.88 4.32 8.92
CA LEU A 57 2.72 3.92 7.79
C LEU A 57 2.65 2.40 7.60
N VAL A 58 2.57 1.98 6.35
CA VAL A 58 2.58 0.57 5.96
C VAL A 58 3.80 0.31 5.08
N PHE A 59 4.50 -0.78 5.39
CA PHE A 59 5.65 -1.28 4.67
C PHE A 59 5.31 -2.67 4.14
N VAL A 60 5.51 -2.90 2.86
CA VAL A 60 5.19 -4.16 2.18
C VAL A 60 6.44 -4.65 1.49
N LEU A 61 6.96 -5.78 1.94
CA LEU A 61 8.08 -6.45 1.30
C LEU A 61 7.55 -7.58 0.41
N ALA A 62 7.94 -7.59 -0.86
CA ALA A 62 7.55 -8.56 -1.87
C ALA A 62 8.78 -8.96 -2.71
N PRO A 63 8.69 -10.02 -3.54
CA PRO A 63 9.69 -10.24 -4.58
C PRO A 63 9.55 -9.20 -5.71
N ALA A 64 10.63 -8.86 -6.41
CA ALA A 64 10.69 -7.67 -7.27
C ALA A 64 9.88 -7.75 -8.58
N ASP A 65 9.47 -8.96 -8.99
CA ASP A 65 8.79 -9.18 -10.28
C ASP A 65 7.51 -10.02 -10.12
N THR A 66 6.74 -9.80 -9.05
CA THR A 66 5.54 -10.60 -8.83
C THR A 66 4.47 -9.94 -7.98
N ASP A 67 3.26 -9.90 -8.54
CA ASP A 67 2.01 -9.57 -7.82
C ASP A 67 1.51 -10.69 -6.88
N ASP A 68 2.39 -11.62 -6.49
CA ASP A 68 2.04 -12.73 -5.61
C ASP A 68 1.84 -12.23 -4.17
N PHE A 69 0.58 -11.88 -3.89
CA PHE A 69 0.11 -11.44 -2.60
C PHE A 69 0.46 -12.43 -1.47
N GLY A 70 0.49 -13.74 -1.76
CA GLY A 70 0.80 -14.78 -0.77
C GLY A 70 2.24 -14.74 -0.26
N ARG A 71 3.12 -14.04 -0.99
CA ARG A 71 4.54 -13.91 -0.68
C ARG A 71 4.90 -12.55 -0.08
N ARG A 72 3.90 -11.70 0.18
CA ARG A 72 4.12 -10.38 0.79
C ARG A 72 4.28 -10.46 2.30
N ARG A 73 5.21 -9.69 2.85
CA ARG A 73 5.36 -9.42 4.29
C ARG A 73 4.98 -7.98 4.59
N TYR A 74 4.40 -7.75 5.76
CA TYR A 74 3.90 -6.45 6.14
C TYR A 74 4.51 -6.01 7.47
N ALA A 75 4.94 -4.76 7.53
CA ALA A 75 5.17 -4.06 8.78
C ALA A 75 4.38 -2.76 8.82
N LYS A 76 4.13 -2.27 10.04
CA LYS A 76 3.28 -1.11 10.28
C LYS A 76 3.88 -0.26 11.39
N TYR A 77 3.84 1.05 11.22
CA TYR A 77 4.26 2.01 12.23
C TYR A 77 3.16 3.03 12.45
N THR A 78 2.73 3.20 13.70
CA THR A 78 1.72 4.20 14.07
C THR A 78 2.44 5.35 14.77
N PRO A 79 2.60 6.52 14.13
CA PRO A 79 3.22 7.68 14.75
C PRO A 79 2.33 8.26 15.85
N ASP A 80 2.94 8.96 16.80
CA ASP A 80 2.22 9.88 17.66
C ASP A 80 1.82 11.12 16.85
N LEU A 81 0.51 11.36 16.75
CA LEU A 81 -0.06 12.48 16.00
C LEU A 81 -0.34 13.70 16.89
N THR A 82 0.15 13.72 18.13
CA THR A 82 -0.05 14.87 19.02
C THR A 82 0.43 16.15 18.34
N GLY A 83 -0.50 17.09 18.11
CA GLY A 83 -0.26 18.34 17.38
C GLY A 83 -0.56 18.30 15.88
N HIS A 84 -1.06 17.19 15.35
CA HIS A 84 -1.40 17.03 13.92
C HIS A 84 -2.75 16.33 13.74
N ASP A 85 -3.58 16.87 12.85
CA ASP A 85 -4.93 16.31 12.60
C ASP A 85 -4.92 15.05 11.73
N THR A 86 -3.87 14.86 10.92
CA THR A 86 -3.77 13.76 9.95
C THR A 86 -2.35 13.23 9.82
N ILE A 87 -2.20 12.00 9.32
CA ILE A 87 -0.88 11.45 8.98
C ILE A 87 -0.20 12.24 7.86
N ASP A 88 -0.95 12.80 6.90
CA ASP A 88 -0.37 13.61 5.82
C ASP A 88 0.22 14.91 6.38
N ALA A 89 -0.46 15.57 7.34
CA ALA A 89 0.06 16.74 8.04
C ALA A 89 1.28 16.40 8.91
N TRP A 90 1.24 15.27 9.62
CA TRP A 90 2.38 14.79 10.39
C TRP A 90 3.57 14.42 9.49
N LEU A 91 3.37 13.81 8.31
CA LEU A 91 4.46 13.55 7.36
C LEU A 91 5.03 14.84 6.74
N ALA A 92 4.20 15.87 6.61
CA ALA A 92 4.63 17.17 6.10
C ALA A 92 5.49 17.95 7.10
N GLU A 93 5.17 17.89 8.39
CA GLU A 93 5.73 18.80 9.40
C GLU A 93 6.35 18.12 10.62
N GLY A 94 5.99 16.87 10.88
CA GLY A 94 6.46 16.09 12.02
C GLY A 94 7.96 15.76 11.94
N ASP A 95 8.52 15.43 13.10
CA ASP A 95 9.92 15.08 13.26
C ASP A 95 10.16 13.61 12.87
N LEU A 96 10.67 13.39 11.66
CA LEU A 96 11.00 12.05 11.17
C LEU A 96 12.31 11.52 11.76
N ASP A 97 13.20 12.39 12.21
CA ASP A 97 14.47 11.98 12.82
C ASP A 97 14.21 11.37 14.20
N ALA A 98 13.24 11.92 14.95
CA ALA A 98 12.79 11.38 16.24
C ALA A 98 12.28 9.93 16.16
N ILE A 99 11.90 9.45 14.98
CA ILE A 99 11.39 8.08 14.78
C ILE A 99 12.32 7.21 13.95
N ALA A 100 13.47 7.72 13.51
CA ALA A 100 14.39 7.03 12.61
C ALA A 100 14.82 5.66 13.17
N ASP A 101 15.17 5.59 14.46
CA ASP A 101 15.55 4.34 15.12
C ASP A 101 14.41 3.31 15.16
N ALA A 102 13.18 3.77 15.36
CA ALA A 102 12.01 2.90 15.36
C ALA A 102 11.73 2.36 13.95
N LEU A 103 11.88 3.20 12.94
CA LEU A 103 11.78 2.78 11.53
C LEU A 103 12.90 1.82 11.14
N ALA A 104 14.13 2.06 11.60
CA ALA A 104 15.27 1.17 11.36
C ALA A 104 15.00 -0.23 11.87
N LEU A 105 14.58 -0.36 13.13
CA LEU A 105 14.24 -1.65 13.72
C LEU A 105 13.11 -2.38 12.95
N ILE A 106 12.11 -1.64 12.48
CA ILE A 106 11.01 -2.20 11.70
C ILE A 106 11.48 -2.71 10.34
N LEU A 107 12.28 -1.89 9.64
CA LEU A 107 12.78 -2.19 8.30
C LEU A 107 13.80 -3.32 8.31
N GLU A 108 14.75 -3.31 9.24
CA GLU A 108 15.71 -4.41 9.44
C GLU A 108 14.99 -5.73 9.66
N ARG A 109 14.06 -5.77 10.64
CA ARG A 109 13.26 -6.97 10.91
C ARG A 109 12.40 -7.43 9.74
N LEU A 110 11.93 -6.49 8.91
CA LEU A 110 11.11 -6.82 7.76
C LEU A 110 11.98 -7.40 6.63
N VAL A 111 13.12 -6.77 6.34
CA VAL A 111 14.04 -7.18 5.26
C VAL A 111 14.78 -8.46 5.63
N GLU A 112 15.07 -8.75 6.89
CA GLU A 112 15.67 -10.02 7.29
C GLU A 112 14.69 -11.20 7.21
N GLN A 113 13.38 -10.96 7.20
CA GLN A 113 12.42 -12.04 7.14
C GLN A 113 12.49 -12.78 5.80
N PRO A 114 12.50 -14.13 5.82
CA PRO A 114 12.36 -14.90 4.60
C PRO A 114 10.97 -14.67 4.00
N LEU A 115 10.95 -14.38 2.70
CA LEU A 115 9.73 -14.36 1.92
C LEU A 115 9.19 -15.80 1.79
N PRO A 116 7.88 -16.02 1.92
CA PRO A 116 7.30 -17.34 1.71
C PRO A 116 7.70 -17.92 0.34
N GLU A 117 8.06 -19.20 0.34
CA GLU A 117 8.28 -19.94 -0.91
C GLU A 117 6.96 -20.06 -1.70
N ARG A 118 7.09 -20.11 -3.02
CA ARG A 118 5.95 -20.35 -3.91
C ARG A 118 5.47 -21.78 -3.73
N THR A 119 4.54 -21.98 -2.82
CA THR A 119 3.83 -23.26 -2.68
C THR A 119 2.81 -23.37 -3.81
N ALA A 120 2.91 -24.43 -4.61
CA ALA A 120 1.86 -24.81 -5.55
C ALA A 120 0.61 -25.17 -4.74
N HIS A 121 -0.20 -24.18 -4.39
CA HIS A 121 -1.44 -24.41 -3.67
C HIS A 121 -2.40 -25.17 -4.58
N HIS A 122 -2.76 -26.39 -4.17
CA HIS A 122 -4.05 -26.95 -4.55
C HIS A 122 -5.10 -26.01 -3.95
N ASP A 123 -5.69 -25.14 -4.77
CA ASP A 123 -6.43 -23.97 -4.31
C ASP A 123 -7.93 -24.27 -4.16
N PRO A 124 -8.45 -24.54 -2.95
CA PRO A 124 -9.88 -24.71 -2.73
C PRO A 124 -10.68 -23.41 -2.93
N LEU A 125 -10.01 -22.25 -3.11
CA LEU A 125 -10.61 -20.93 -3.33
C LEU A 125 -10.46 -20.44 -4.78
N GLY A 126 -10.12 -21.33 -5.71
CA GLY A 126 -9.87 -20.96 -7.12
C GLY A 126 -11.06 -20.25 -7.76
N ALA A 127 -12.29 -20.67 -7.43
CA ALA A 127 -13.51 -20.05 -7.93
C ALA A 127 -13.72 -18.62 -7.36
N GLU A 128 -13.46 -18.41 -6.07
CA GLU A 128 -13.55 -17.11 -5.42
C GLU A 128 -12.49 -16.14 -5.95
N ARG A 129 -11.28 -16.62 -6.23
CA ARG A 129 -10.21 -15.81 -6.84
C ARG A 129 -10.52 -15.42 -8.28
N GLU A 130 -11.05 -16.34 -9.07
CA GLU A 130 -11.49 -16.04 -10.44
C GLU A 130 -12.61 -15.00 -10.45
N ASN A 131 -13.58 -15.12 -9.54
CA ASN A 131 -14.64 -14.15 -9.39
C ASN A 131 -14.11 -12.78 -8.95
N LEU A 132 -13.15 -12.74 -8.01
CA LEU A 132 -12.51 -11.51 -7.55
C LEU A 132 -11.68 -10.87 -8.67
N ALA A 133 -10.96 -11.66 -9.47
CA ALA A 133 -10.22 -11.18 -10.63
C ALA A 133 -11.14 -10.56 -11.69
N LYS A 134 -12.29 -11.20 -11.98
CA LYS A 134 -13.32 -10.66 -12.86
C LYS A 134 -13.89 -9.34 -12.33
N GLN A 135 -14.25 -9.29 -11.05
CA GLN A 135 -14.75 -8.06 -10.41
C GLN A 135 -13.71 -6.93 -10.42
N ALA A 136 -12.43 -7.24 -10.22
CA ALA A 136 -11.34 -6.26 -10.29
C ALA A 136 -11.13 -5.73 -11.72
N GLN A 137 -11.20 -6.61 -12.72
CA GLN A 137 -11.09 -6.23 -14.13
C GLN A 137 -12.28 -5.35 -14.57
N GLU A 138 -13.49 -5.70 -14.15
CA GLU A 138 -14.68 -4.89 -14.39
C GLU A 138 -14.58 -3.52 -13.69
N LEU A 139 -14.06 -3.47 -12.47
CA LEU A 139 -13.83 -2.21 -11.75
C LEU A 139 -12.85 -1.31 -12.50
N ALA A 140 -11.72 -1.85 -12.97
CA ALA A 140 -10.72 -1.10 -13.73
C ALA A 140 -11.29 -0.55 -15.05
N ALA A 141 -12.09 -1.36 -15.76
CA ALA A 141 -12.75 -0.94 -17.00
C ALA A 141 -13.76 0.19 -16.74
N HIS A 142 -14.65 0.04 -15.74
CA HIS A 142 -15.63 1.07 -15.42
C HIS A 142 -14.99 2.35 -14.84
N ALA A 143 -13.87 2.23 -14.12
CA ALA A 143 -13.13 3.40 -13.63
C ALA A 143 -12.53 4.20 -14.80
N THR A 144 -12.06 3.50 -15.84
CA THR A 144 -11.56 4.10 -17.07
C THR A 144 -12.67 4.81 -17.85
N TYR A 145 -13.83 4.18 -18.00
CA TYR A 145 -14.98 4.80 -18.68
C TYR A 145 -15.54 5.99 -17.90
N PHE A 146 -15.63 5.88 -16.58
CA PHE A 146 -16.02 6.99 -15.71
C PHE A 146 -15.05 8.18 -15.82
N ALA A 147 -13.74 7.94 -15.75
CA ALA A 147 -12.73 8.98 -15.88
C ALA A 147 -12.76 9.63 -17.27
N ALA A 148 -12.86 8.83 -18.33
CA ALA A 148 -13.01 9.33 -19.69
C ALA A 148 -14.29 10.17 -19.84
N GLY A 149 -15.41 9.70 -19.30
CA GLY A 149 -16.67 10.43 -19.31
C GLY A 149 -16.58 11.77 -18.59
N LEU A 150 -15.91 11.84 -17.43
CA LEU A 150 -15.65 13.12 -16.75
C LEU A 150 -14.77 14.06 -17.57
N ILE A 151 -13.68 13.55 -18.17
CA ILE A 151 -12.76 14.33 -19.01
C ILE A 151 -13.52 14.93 -20.21
N TRP A 152 -14.36 14.14 -20.84
CA TRP A 152 -15.11 14.52 -22.05
C TRP A 152 -16.52 15.07 -21.75
N SER A 153 -16.81 15.41 -20.49
CA SER A 153 -18.09 15.98 -20.03
C SER A 153 -19.35 15.17 -20.44
N GLN A 154 -19.21 13.84 -20.49
CA GLN A 154 -20.30 12.91 -20.73
C GLN A 154 -21.06 12.62 -19.42
N PRO A 155 -22.35 12.23 -19.49
CA PRO A 155 -23.07 11.74 -18.32
C PRO A 155 -22.45 10.42 -17.82
N VAL A 156 -22.05 10.38 -16.54
CA VAL A 156 -21.32 9.26 -15.91
C VAL A 156 -22.08 8.60 -14.75
N GLY A 157 -23.37 8.90 -14.58
CA GLY A 157 -24.17 8.46 -13.44
C GLY A 157 -24.24 6.93 -13.30
N ASP A 158 -24.44 6.23 -14.41
CA ASP A 158 -24.54 4.77 -14.42
C ASP A 158 -23.20 4.09 -14.12
N ASP A 159 -22.08 4.62 -14.66
CA ASP A 159 -20.74 4.13 -14.35
C ASP A 159 -20.37 4.39 -12.88
N ALA A 160 -20.74 5.54 -12.31
CA ALA A 160 -20.52 5.84 -10.90
C ALA A 160 -21.28 4.85 -9.98
N GLN A 161 -22.55 4.57 -10.30
CA GLN A 161 -23.36 3.62 -9.55
C GLN A 161 -22.82 2.19 -9.67
N ARG A 162 -22.32 1.82 -10.86
CA ARG A 162 -21.72 0.51 -11.11
C ARG A 162 -20.39 0.35 -10.39
N LEU A 163 -19.55 1.38 -10.34
CA LEU A 163 -18.34 1.44 -9.52
C LEU A 163 -18.63 1.27 -8.03
N ALA A 164 -19.65 1.96 -7.51
CA ALA A 164 -20.05 1.83 -6.11
C ALA A 164 -20.51 0.38 -5.78
N THR A 165 -21.28 -0.22 -6.68
CA THR A 165 -21.78 -1.60 -6.53
C THR A 165 -20.63 -2.62 -6.57
N LEU A 166 -19.68 -2.47 -7.50
CA LEU A 166 -18.50 -3.31 -7.61
C LEU A 166 -17.59 -3.17 -6.40
N ALA A 167 -17.37 -1.95 -5.89
CA ALA A 167 -16.60 -1.71 -4.68
C ALA A 167 -17.23 -2.37 -3.44
N GLN A 168 -18.56 -2.32 -3.33
CA GLN A 168 -19.29 -3.00 -2.26
C GLN A 168 -19.19 -4.54 -2.38
N GLY A 169 -19.28 -5.07 -3.60
CA GLY A 169 -19.09 -6.50 -3.88
C GLY A 169 -17.69 -6.98 -3.49
N LEU A 170 -16.65 -6.22 -3.84
CA LEU A 170 -15.26 -6.51 -3.46
C LEU A 170 -15.07 -6.48 -1.94
N ALA A 171 -15.65 -5.50 -1.24
CA ALA A 171 -15.59 -5.43 0.22
C ALA A 171 -16.27 -6.64 0.89
N HIS A 172 -17.39 -7.10 0.35
CA HIS A 172 -18.08 -8.30 0.83
C HIS A 172 -17.24 -9.57 0.59
N THR A 173 -16.69 -9.73 -0.61
CA THR A 173 -15.82 -10.85 -0.95
C THR A 173 -14.55 -10.87 -0.07
N ALA A 174 -13.94 -9.71 0.18
CA ALA A 174 -12.81 -9.58 1.10
C ALA A 174 -13.16 -10.05 2.52
N THR A 175 -14.32 -9.62 3.04
CA THR A 175 -14.81 -10.06 4.36
C THR A 175 -15.00 -11.57 4.41
N ARG A 176 -15.60 -12.16 3.37
CA ARG A 176 -15.81 -13.61 3.29
C ARG A 176 -14.49 -14.39 3.18
N VAL A 177 -13.50 -13.87 2.46
CA VAL A 177 -12.16 -14.47 2.37
C VAL A 177 -11.46 -14.43 3.73
N ASP A 178 -11.57 -13.34 4.48
CA ASP A 178 -11.03 -13.24 5.84
C ASP A 178 -11.68 -14.25 6.80
N GLU A 179 -13.02 -14.41 6.72
CA GLU A 179 -13.77 -15.42 7.47
C GLU A 179 -13.29 -16.85 7.15
N LEU A 180 -13.14 -17.17 5.86
CA LEU A 180 -12.67 -18.49 5.39
C LEU A 180 -11.21 -18.78 5.77
N ARG A 181 -10.38 -17.75 5.97
CA ARG A 181 -8.99 -17.86 6.46
C ARG A 181 -8.89 -18.00 7.98
N GLY A 182 -10.01 -17.98 8.70
CA GLY A 182 -10.02 -18.06 10.17
C GLY A 182 -9.63 -16.76 10.86
N HIS A 183 -9.54 -15.64 10.12
CA HIS A 183 -9.43 -14.31 10.71
C HIS A 183 -10.81 -13.92 11.23
N LYS A 184 -11.16 -14.35 12.45
CA LYS A 184 -12.36 -13.86 13.13
C LYS A 184 -12.23 -12.35 13.28
N ASN A 185 -13.13 -11.63 12.62
CA ASN A 185 -13.38 -10.22 12.90
C ASN A 185 -13.71 -10.09 14.41
N PRO A 186 -12.89 -9.43 15.25
CA PRO A 186 -13.10 -9.43 16.71
C PRO A 186 -14.27 -8.55 17.18
N ARG A 187 -15.16 -8.11 16.29
CA ARG A 187 -16.24 -7.18 16.63
C ARG A 187 -17.54 -7.55 15.93
N ARG A 188 -18.29 -8.46 16.55
CA ARG A 188 -19.74 -8.37 16.70
C ARG A 188 -20.09 -8.72 18.14
#